data_AF-A0A7Y5X3Y6-F1
#
_entry.id   AF-A0A7Y5X3Y6-F1
#
_cell.length_a   1.000
_cell.length_b   1.000
_cell.length_c   1.000
_cell.angle_alpha   90.00
_cell.angle_beta   90.00
_cell.angle_gamma   90.00
#
_symmetry.space_group_name_H-M   'P 1'
#
loop_
_entity.id
_entity.type
_entity.pdbx_description
1 polymer ?
#
loop_
_entity_poly.entity_id
_entity_poly.type
_entity_poly.pdbx_seq_one_letter_code
_entity_poly.pdbx_strand_id
1 'polypeptide(L)' 'MQARWWAMRPAQSLRPASYVCPLCDGMLHATSAHALLAPEGDVSKRRHAHMDCVVAARRRGELPTEDEFRKSEKRRRGR' A
#
# COMPACT_ATOMS: atom_id res chain seq x y z
N MET A 1 2.64 13.78 -8.90
CA MET A 1 3.07 13.64 -7.48
C MET A 1 3.57 12.23 -7.26
N GLN A 2 4.86 12.07 -6.93
CA GLN A 2 5.49 10.76 -6.74
C GLN A 2 5.57 10.52 -5.23
N ALA A 3 4.72 9.65 -4.71
CA ALA A 3 4.73 9.29 -3.30
C ALA A 3 6.06 8.63 -2.96
N ARG A 4 6.79 9.18 -1.99
CA ARG A 4 8.13 8.72 -1.61
C ARG A 4 8.12 7.37 -0.89
N TRP A 5 7.06 7.10 -0.14
CA TRP A 5 6.88 5.88 0.64
C TRP A 5 5.39 5.60 0.81
N TRP A 6 5.04 4.38 1.22
CA TRP A 6 3.65 3.94 1.38
C TRP A 6 3.39 3.41 2.78
N ALA A 7 2.39 3.95 3.47
CA ALA A 7 1.84 3.38 4.68
C ALA A 7 0.86 2.27 4.31
N MET A 8 1.15 1.05 4.77
CA MET A 8 0.29 -0.11 4.57
C MET A 8 -0.44 -0.41 5.88
N ARG A 9 -1.78 -0.41 5.85
CA ARG A 9 -2.59 -0.76 7.01
C ARG A 9 -3.57 -1.87 6.63
N PRO A 10 -3.53 -3.04 7.28
CA PRO A 10 -4.55 -4.05 7.09
C PRO A 10 -5.89 -3.48 7.56
N ALA A 11 -6.91 -3.60 6.73
CA ALA A 11 -8.26 -3.16 7.03
C ALA A 11 -9.25 -4.18 6.48
N GLN A 12 -10.31 -4.41 7.26
CA GLN A 12 -11.46 -5.16 6.83
C GLN A 12 -12.65 -4.21 6.92
N SER A 13 -13.37 -4.05 5.81
CA SER A 13 -14.60 -3.28 5.82
C SER A 13 -15.76 -4.22 6.02
N LEU A 14 -16.74 -3.82 6.83
CA LEU A 14 -18.00 -4.57 6.96
C LEU A 14 -19.00 -4.19 5.87
N ARG A 15 -18.68 -3.18 5.04
CA ARG A 15 -19.56 -2.75 3.94
C ARG A 15 -19.42 -3.68 2.75
N PRO A 16 -20.53 -4.14 2.14
CA PRO A 16 -20.52 -4.88 0.89
C PRO A 16 -20.25 -3.91 -0.28
N ALA A 17 -19.00 -3.50 -0.42
CA ALA A 17 -18.53 -2.75 -1.57
C ALA A 17 -17.60 -3.65 -2.39
N SER A 18 -17.69 -3.58 -3.71
CA SER A 18 -16.76 -4.23 -4.61
C SER A 18 -15.82 -3.16 -5.16
N TYR A 19 -14.52 -3.32 -4.93
CA TYR A 19 -13.47 -2.44 -5.46
C TYR A 19 -12.61 -3.22 -6.45
N VAL A 20 -12.00 -2.53 -7.40
CA VAL A 20 -11.00 -3.15 -8.29
C VAL A 20 -9.62 -2.97 -7.66
N CYS A 21 -8.88 -4.06 -7.51
CA CYS A 21 -7.53 -4.00 -6.97
C CYS A 21 -6.55 -3.47 -8.02
N PRO A 22 -5.81 -2.38 -7.77
CA PRO A 22 -4.89 -1.79 -8.75
C PRO A 22 -3.59 -2.58 -8.95
N LEU A 23 -3.41 -3.74 -8.29
CA LEU A 23 -2.22 -4.59 -8.38
C LEU A 23 -2.44 -5.83 -9.25
N CYS A 24 -3.68 -6.33 -9.33
CA CYS A 24 -4.01 -7.54 -10.07
C CYS A 24 -5.23 -7.38 -10.98
N ASP A 25 -5.82 -6.18 -11.02
CA ASP A 25 -7.06 -5.85 -11.73
C ASP A 25 -8.26 -6.75 -11.35
N GLY A 26 -8.13 -7.51 -10.27
CA GLY A 26 -9.16 -8.40 -9.74
C GLY A 26 -10.20 -7.67 -8.91
N MET A 27 -11.42 -8.20 -8.92
CA MET A 27 -12.51 -7.70 -8.08
C MET A 27 -12.26 -8.10 -6.62
N LEU A 28 -12.07 -7.10 -5.78
CA LEU A 28 -11.94 -7.22 -4.34
C LEU A 28 -13.29 -6.91 -3.70
N HIS A 29 -13.83 -7.84 -2.93
CA HIS A 29 -14.89 -7.51 -1.97
C HIS A 29 -14.28 -6.81 -0.76
N ALA A 30 -14.83 -5.66 -0.38
CA ALA A 30 -14.40 -4.90 0.78
C ALA A 30 -14.58 -5.67 2.10
N THR A 31 -15.45 -6.68 2.12
CA THR A 31 -15.62 -7.66 3.21
C THR A 31 -14.44 -8.60 3.37
N SER A 32 -13.66 -8.82 2.32
CA SER A 32 -12.43 -9.61 2.38
C SER A 32 -11.29 -8.83 3.03
N ALA A 33 -10.35 -9.57 3.63
CA ALA A 33 -9.14 -9.01 4.19
C ALA A 33 -8.35 -8.26 3.11
N HIS A 34 -8.20 -6.95 3.27
CA HIS A 34 -7.49 -6.11 2.32
C HIS A 34 -6.54 -5.15 3.05
N ALA A 35 -5.69 -4.49 2.28
CA ALA A 35 -4.75 -3.53 2.78
C ALA A 35 -5.03 -2.16 2.16
N LEU A 36 -5.01 -1.14 3.01
CA LEU A 36 -5.02 0.25 2.64
C LEU A 36 -3.58 0.71 2.41
N LEU A 37 -3.32 1.21 1.21
CA LEU A 37 -2.06 1.84 0.82
C LEU A 37 -2.24 3.34 0.84
N ALA A 38 -1.68 4.02 1.84
CA ALA A 38 -1.69 5.48 1.93
C ALA A 38 -0.33 6.03 1.48
N PRO A 39 -0.25 6.75 0.34
CA PRO A 39 0.99 7.38 -0.09
C PRO A 39 1.42 8.43 0.93
N GLU A 40 2.64 8.35 1.45
CA GLU A 40 3.17 9.28 2.46
C GLU A 40 2.30 9.37 3.75
N GLY A 41 1.52 8.32 4.03
CA GLY A 41 0.57 8.34 5.15
C GLY A 41 -0.71 9.14 4.86
N ASP A 42 -0.85 9.66 3.64
CA ASP A 42 -1.95 10.51 3.23
C ASP A 42 -3.22 9.70 3.01
N VAL A 43 -4.09 9.71 4.01
CA VAL A 43 -5.36 8.97 4.02
C VAL A 43 -6.35 9.50 2.97
N SER A 44 -6.14 10.68 2.39
CA SER A 44 -7.01 11.20 1.34
C SER A 44 -6.77 10.52 -0.02
N LYS A 45 -5.57 9.98 -0.24
CA LYS A 45 -5.17 9.29 -1.48
C LYS A 45 -5.01 7.79 -1.28
N ARG A 46 -5.59 7.24 -0.21
CA ARG A 46 -5.48 5.83 0.13
C ARG A 46 -6.13 4.94 -0.92
N ARG A 47 -5.42 3.89 -1.34
CA ARG A 47 -5.86 2.90 -2.31
C ARG A 47 -6.14 1.57 -1.61
N HIS A 48 -7.19 0.88 -2.04
CA HIS A 48 -7.54 -0.43 -1.52
C HIS A 48 -6.94 -1.50 -2.42
N ALA A 49 -6.21 -2.43 -1.83
CA ALA A 49 -5.63 -3.55 -2.55
C ALA A 49 -5.71 -4.84 -1.73
N HIS A 50 -5.72 -6.00 -2.38
CA HIS A 50 -5.68 -7.28 -1.70
C HIS A 50 -4.47 -7.38 -0.77
N MET A 51 -4.65 -7.99 0.40
CA MET A 51 -3.55 -8.23 1.32
C MET A 51 -2.45 -9.08 0.66
N ASP A 52 -2.83 -10.13 -0.08
CA ASP A 52 -1.91 -10.96 -0.87
C ASP A 52 -1.12 -10.15 -1.91
N CYS A 53 -1.79 -9.30 -2.69
CA CYS A 53 -1.11 -8.50 -3.69
C CYS A 53 -0.14 -7.49 -3.05
N VAL A 54 -0.50 -6.91 -1.91
CA VAL A 54 0.40 -6.02 -1.16
C VAL A 54 1.61 -6.77 -0.63
N VAL A 55 1.42 -7.98 -0.10
CA VAL A 55 2.53 -8.85 0.33
C VAL A 55 3.42 -9.24 -0.85
N ALA A 56 2.85 -9.55 -2.01
CA ALA A 56 3.59 -9.88 -3.23
C ALA A 56 4.39 -8.68 -3.75
N ALA A 57 3.77 -7.50 -3.87
CA ALA A 57 4.43 -6.26 -4.28
C ALA A 57 5.53 -5.85 -3.28
N ARG A 58 5.31 -6.08 -1.99
CA ARG A 58 6.34 -5.88 -0.95
C ARG A 58 7.51 -6.84 -1.12
N ARG A 59 7.24 -8.12 -1.41
CA ARG A 59 8.31 -9.11 -1.72
C ARG A 59 9.10 -8.72 -2.97
N ARG A 60 8.47 -8.05 -3.94
CA ARG A 60 9.13 -7.51 -5.14
C ARG A 60 9.91 -6.21 -4.89
N GLY A 61 9.74 -5.58 -3.73
CA GLY A 61 10.38 -4.30 -3.40
C GLY A 61 9.71 -3.07 -4.04
N GLU A 62 8.48 -3.22 -4.57
CA GLU A 62 7.76 -2.14 -5.28
C GLU A 62 7.01 -1.18 -4.32
N LEU A 63 6.80 -1.60 -3.06
CA LEU A 63 6.10 -0.83 -2.03
C LEU A 63 7.02 -0.55 -0.82
N PRO A 64 7.95 0.42 -0.92
CA PRO A 64 8.79 0.81 0.20
C PRO A 64 7.95 1.42 1.32
N THR A 65 8.11 0.89 2.55
CA THR A 65 7.53 1.46 3.76
C THR A 65 8.26 2.74 4.17
N GLU A 66 7.64 3.53 5.04
CA GLU A 66 8.26 4.72 5.63
C GLU A 66 9.68 4.43 6.16
N ASP A 67 9.84 3.33 6.92
CA ASP A 67 11.14 2.98 7.51
C ASP A 67 12.20 2.68 6.45
N GLU A 68 11.86 1.91 5.41
CA GLU A 68 12.77 1.55 4.32
C GLU A 68 13.16 2.79 3.50
N PHE A 69 12.18 3.66 3.21
CA PHE A 69 12.46 4.92 2.55
C PHE A 69 13.34 5.84 3.39
N ARG A 70 13.05 5.97 4.69
CA ARG A 70 13.86 6.77 5.63
C ARG A 70 15.28 6.25 5.73
N LYS A 71 15.47 4.93 5.72
CA LYS A 71 16.80 4.28 5.72
C LYS A 71 17.55 4.53 4.42
N SER A 72 16.85 4.49 3.28
CA SER A 72 17.40 4.80 1.95
C SER A 72 17.78 6.28 1.79
N GLU A 73 16.92 7.22 2.20
CA GLU A 73 17.20 8.66 2.21
C GLU A 73 18.42 9.00 3.08
N LYS A 74 18.54 8.42 4.28
CA LYS A 74 19.71 8.62 5.14
C LYS A 74 21.00 8.18 4.44
N ARG A 75 20.99 7.05 3.73
CA ARG A 75 22.14 6.59 2.93
C ARG A 75 22.48 7.54 1.79
N ARG A 76 21.47 8.14 1.14
CA ARG A 76 21.69 9.13 0.07
C ARG A 76 22.25 10.45 0.56
N ARG A 77 21.78 10.95 1.72
CA ARG A 77 22.16 12.26 2.26
C ARG A 77 23.50 12.27 3.01
N GLY A 78 24.01 11.09 3.38
CA GLY A 78 25.33 10.94 4.03
C GLY A 78 26.51 10.80 3.06
N ARG A 79 26.34 11.09 1.77
CA ARG A 79 27.37 11.04 0.72
C ARG A 79 27.61 12.44 0.19
#